data_AF-A0A3S0XYI6-F1
#
_entry.id   AF-A0A3S0XYI6-F1
#
_cell.length_a   1.000
_cell.length_b   1.000
_cell.length_c   1.000
_cell.angle_alpha   90.00
_cell.angle_beta   90.00
_cell.angle_gamma   90.00
#
_symmetry.space_group_name_H-M   'P 1'
#
loop_
_entity.id
_entity.type
_entity.pdbx_description
1 polymer ?
#
loop_
_entity_poly.entity_id
_entity_poly.type
_entity_poly.pdbx_seq_one_letter_code
_entity_poly.pdbx_strand_id
1 'polypeptide(L)'
;MTKPVTYFTQTDQIDRLVERFGSQLDSLDHTEKLALRATLTYYLFHIEVADKGEYTLKHAADETLQGYSQECQSNIREAIAILEGIAEDEVEGLIEALTAQLRWGNTRKILTRHG
;
A
#
# COMPACT_ATOMS: atom_id res chain seq x y z
N MET A 1 9.94 16.27 8.33
CA MET A 1 10.53 15.09 7.66
C MET A 1 9.52 13.98 7.71
N THR A 2 9.32 13.27 6.61
CA THR A 2 8.59 12.00 6.59
C THR A 2 9.37 10.94 7.35
N LYS A 3 8.65 10.09 8.06
CA LYS A 3 9.23 8.96 8.78
C LYS A 3 9.28 7.73 7.85
N PRO A 4 10.30 6.86 7.96
CA PRO A 4 10.34 5.61 7.21
C PRO A 4 9.18 4.69 7.63
N VAL A 5 8.84 3.71 6.79
CA VAL A 5 7.82 2.71 7.12
C VAL A 5 8.17 1.98 8.41
N THR A 6 9.45 1.64 8.59
CA THR A 6 10.00 0.95 9.77
C THR A 6 9.84 1.70 11.09
N TYR A 7 9.43 2.98 11.06
CA TYR A 7 9.08 3.72 12.28
C TYR A 7 7.72 3.28 12.87
N PHE A 8 6.79 2.85 12.02
CA PHE A 8 5.41 2.53 12.41
C PHE A 8 5.20 1.03 12.59
N THR A 9 5.90 0.20 11.82
CA THR A 9 5.89 -1.26 11.92
C THR A 9 7.21 -1.80 11.40
N GLN A 10 7.75 -2.87 12.00
CA GLN A 10 9.01 -3.47 11.55
C GLN A 10 8.96 -5.00 11.70
N THR A 11 8.91 -5.67 10.55
CA THR A 11 8.92 -7.13 10.40
C THR A 11 9.66 -7.50 9.12
N ASP A 12 9.96 -8.78 8.93
CA ASP A 12 10.65 -9.28 7.73
C ASP A 12 9.91 -8.90 6.43
N GLN A 13 8.58 -8.84 6.44
CA GLN A 13 7.79 -8.42 5.28
C GLN A 13 7.93 -6.93 4.99
N ILE A 14 7.90 -6.10 6.03
CA ILE A 14 8.10 -4.65 5.90
C ILE A 14 9.54 -4.34 5.46
N ASP A 15 10.52 -5.07 5.98
CA ASP A 15 11.92 -4.93 5.57
C ASP A 15 12.08 -5.27 4.09
N ARG A 16 11.48 -6.37 3.61
CA ARG A 16 11.44 -6.71 2.17
C ARG A 16 10.73 -5.66 1.32
N LEU A 17 9.64 -5.09 1.82
CA LEU A 17 8.92 -4.00 1.12
C LEU A 17 9.83 -2.78 0.98
N VAL A 18 10.54 -2.41 2.05
CA VAL A 18 11.48 -1.29 2.09
C VAL A 18 12.71 -1.54 1.22
N GLU A 19 13.24 -2.76 1.20
CA GLU A 19 14.33 -3.14 0.29
C GLU A 19 13.92 -2.95 -1.18
N ARG A 20 12.67 -3.27 -1.52
CA ARG A 20 12.18 -3.18 -2.89
C ARG A 20 11.81 -1.75 -3.32
N PHE A 21 11.13 -1.01 -2.46
CA PHE A 21 10.53 0.28 -2.82
C PHE A 21 11.21 1.48 -2.17
N GLY A 22 12.17 1.28 -1.27
CA GLY A 22 12.84 2.33 -0.49
C GLY A 22 12.19 2.54 0.88
N SER A 23 12.95 3.17 1.79
CA SER A 23 12.56 3.38 3.20
C SER A 23 11.25 4.16 3.38
N GLN A 24 10.89 4.99 2.40
CA GLN A 24 9.62 5.71 2.35
C GLN A 24 8.79 5.30 1.15
N LEU A 25 9.00 4.10 0.60
CA LEU A 25 8.40 3.65 -0.65
C LEU A 25 8.67 4.66 -1.79
N ASP A 26 9.91 5.15 -1.86
CA ASP A 26 10.38 6.21 -2.76
C ASP A 26 10.21 5.88 -4.26
N SER A 27 10.18 4.59 -4.59
CA SER A 27 9.93 4.09 -5.94
C SER A 27 8.45 4.14 -6.34
N LEU A 28 7.54 4.28 -5.38
CA LEU A 28 6.11 4.49 -5.65
C LEU A 28 5.81 5.97 -5.80
N ASP A 29 5.07 6.32 -6.86
CA ASP A 29 4.58 7.67 -7.07
C ASP A 29 3.41 8.02 -6.14
N HIS A 30 2.87 9.24 -6.27
CA HIS A 30 1.74 9.66 -5.45
C HIS A 30 0.48 8.81 -5.67
N THR A 31 0.18 8.44 -6.91
CA THR A 31 -1.01 7.66 -7.28
C THR A 31 -0.89 6.22 -6.79
N GLU A 32 0.30 5.64 -6.89
CA GLU A 32 0.61 4.30 -6.43
C GLU A 32 0.53 4.20 -4.90
N LYS A 33 1.03 5.20 -4.17
CA LYS A 33 0.86 5.24 -2.71
C LYS A 33 -0.61 5.37 -2.30
N LEU A 34 -1.40 6.13 -3.06
CA LEU A 34 -2.85 6.20 -2.85
C LEU A 34 -3.52 4.85 -3.12
N ALA A 35 -3.16 4.19 -4.22
CA ALA A 35 -3.68 2.88 -4.60
C ALA A 35 -3.34 1.82 -3.54
N LEU A 36 -2.08 1.75 -3.09
CA LEU A 36 -1.66 0.84 -2.02
C LEU A 36 -2.45 1.09 -0.74
N ARG A 37 -2.58 2.34 -0.31
CA ARG A 37 -3.35 2.68 0.90
C ARG A 37 -4.82 2.28 0.76
N ALA A 38 -5.44 2.52 -0.39
CA ALA A 38 -6.82 2.14 -0.66
C ALA A 38 -7.01 0.62 -0.59
N THR A 39 -6.12 -0.15 -1.22
CA THR A 39 -6.11 -1.62 -1.17
C THR A 39 -6.00 -2.14 0.27
N LEU A 40 -5.05 -1.62 1.05
CA LEU A 40 -4.86 -2.02 2.45
C LEU A 40 -6.08 -1.69 3.33
N THR A 41 -6.64 -0.49 3.17
CA THR A 41 -7.84 -0.07 3.91
C THR A 41 -9.04 -0.95 3.56
N TYR A 42 -9.20 -1.27 2.28
CA TYR A 42 -10.30 -2.08 1.80
C TYR A 42 -10.16 -3.54 2.27
N TYR A 43 -8.94 -4.08 2.30
CA TYR A 43 -8.64 -5.37 2.91
C TYR A 43 -9.05 -5.42 4.39
N LEU A 44 -8.61 -4.45 5.21
CA LEU A 44 -8.98 -4.37 6.63
C LEU A 44 -10.49 -4.27 6.85
N PHE A 45 -11.16 -3.44 6.04
CA PHE A 45 -12.60 -3.33 6.11
C PHE A 45 -13.28 -4.69 5.84
N HIS A 46 -12.85 -5.40 4.81
CA HIS A 46 -13.44 -6.68 4.44
C HIS A 46 -13.19 -7.78 5.46
N ILE A 47 -11.99 -7.91 6.03
CA ILE A 47 -11.77 -8.92 7.07
C ILE A 47 -12.59 -8.65 8.34
N GLU A 48 -12.91 -7.39 8.65
CA GLU A 48 -13.75 -7.01 9.79
C GLU A 48 -15.25 -7.27 9.54
N VAL A 49 -15.74 -7.01 8.32
CA VAL A 49 -17.19 -7.11 8.01
C VAL A 49 -17.60 -8.40 7.29
N ALA A 50 -16.65 -9.14 6.71
CA ALA A 50 -16.96 -10.36 5.96
C ALA A 50 -17.28 -11.50 6.93
N ASP A 51 -18.57 -11.83 7.00
CA ASP A 51 -19.09 -12.83 7.92
C ASP A 51 -18.68 -14.28 7.55
N LYS A 52 -18.25 -14.53 6.30
CA LYS A 52 -17.89 -15.88 5.80
C LYS A 52 -16.93 -15.85 4.60
N GLY A 53 -15.66 -16.21 4.83
CA GLY A 53 -14.71 -16.58 3.77
C GLY A 53 -13.29 -16.05 4.01
N GLU A 54 -12.31 -16.69 3.38
CA GLU A 54 -10.92 -16.21 3.36
C GLU A 54 -10.83 -15.02 2.38
N TYR A 55 -10.85 -13.80 2.92
CA TYR A 55 -10.58 -12.59 2.13
C TYR A 55 -9.08 -12.25 2.23
N THR A 56 -8.43 -12.01 1.10
CA THR A 56 -6.98 -11.84 1.01
C THR A 56 -6.65 -10.45 0.47
N LEU A 57 -5.42 -10.00 0.68
CA LEU A 57 -4.93 -8.76 0.07
C LEU A 57 -4.99 -8.79 -1.46
N LYS A 58 -4.83 -9.98 -2.06
CA LYS A 58 -4.98 -10.16 -3.50
C LYS A 58 -6.41 -9.87 -3.96
N HIS A 59 -7.42 -10.34 -3.24
CA HIS A 59 -8.82 -10.01 -3.53
C HIS A 59 -9.05 -8.50 -3.46
N ALA A 60 -8.55 -7.85 -2.39
CA ALA A 60 -8.63 -6.40 -2.26
C ALA A 60 -7.99 -5.68 -3.46
N ALA A 61 -6.80 -6.11 -3.89
CA ALA A 61 -6.09 -5.52 -5.02
C ALA A 61 -6.84 -5.71 -6.36
N ASP A 62 -7.46 -6.87 -6.58
CA ASP A 62 -8.24 -7.15 -7.78
C ASP A 62 -9.48 -6.25 -7.89
N GLU A 63 -10.05 -5.85 -6.75
CA GLU A 63 -11.22 -4.97 -6.69
C GLU A 63 -10.83 -3.47 -6.74
N THR A 64 -9.80 -3.05 -6.01
CA THR A 64 -9.44 -1.62 -5.90
C THR A 64 -8.64 -1.09 -7.07
N LEU A 65 -7.90 -1.94 -7.79
CA LEU A 65 -7.02 -1.51 -8.88
C LEU A 65 -7.72 -1.45 -10.25
N GLN A 66 -9.03 -1.72 -10.31
CA GLN A 66 -9.78 -1.61 -11.55
C GLN A 66 -9.74 -0.16 -12.07
N GLY A 67 -9.35 0.00 -13.35
CA GLY A 67 -9.24 1.31 -14.00
C GLY A 67 -7.91 2.04 -13.81
N TYR A 68 -6.98 1.51 -13.01
CA TYR A 68 -5.62 2.06 -12.91
C TYR A 68 -4.76 1.65 -14.13
N SER A 69 -3.69 2.40 -14.40
CA SER A 69 -2.74 2.07 -15.47
C SER A 69 -2.07 0.72 -15.22
N GLN A 70 -1.64 0.03 -16.29
CA GLN A 70 -0.95 -1.27 -16.17
C GLN A 70 0.31 -1.18 -15.31
N GLU A 71 1.05 -0.08 -15.41
CA GLU A 71 2.24 0.19 -14.60
C GLU A 71 1.90 0.27 -13.11
N CYS A 72 0.90 1.08 -12.75
CA CYS A 72 0.43 1.19 -11.37
C CYS A 72 -0.05 -0.18 -10.85
N GLN A 73 -0.82 -0.91 -11.65
CA GLN A 73 -1.28 -2.25 -11.27
C GLN A 73 -0.10 -3.20 -11.00
N SER A 74 0.94 -3.18 -11.84
CA SER A 74 2.13 -4.02 -11.66
C SER A 74 2.85 -3.69 -10.35
N ASN A 75 3.11 -2.41 -10.09
CA ASN A 75 3.83 -1.98 -8.89
C ASN A 75 3.05 -2.31 -7.61
N ILE A 76 1.73 -2.10 -7.61
CA ILE A 76 0.92 -2.45 -6.43
C ILE A 76 0.82 -3.95 -6.26
N ARG A 77 0.65 -4.74 -7.33
CA ARG A 77 0.62 -6.20 -7.23
C ARG A 77 1.93 -6.79 -6.71
N GLU A 78 3.07 -6.18 -7.07
CA GLU A 78 4.36 -6.57 -6.50
C GLU A 78 4.44 -6.26 -5.00
N ALA A 79 4.00 -5.08 -4.57
CA ALA A 79 3.91 -4.75 -3.14
C ALA A 79 3.00 -5.72 -2.39
N ILE A 80 1.82 -6.03 -2.94
CA ILE A 80 0.87 -6.97 -2.35
C ILE A 80 1.45 -8.38 -2.24
N ALA A 81 2.20 -8.85 -3.25
CA ALA A 81 2.86 -10.16 -3.19
C ALA A 81 3.93 -10.25 -2.09
N ILE A 82 4.61 -9.13 -1.76
CA ILE A 82 5.55 -9.06 -0.63
C ILE A 82 4.79 -9.13 0.71
N LEU A 83 3.63 -8.47 0.77
CA LEU A 83 2.79 -8.34 1.96
C LEU A 83 1.84 -9.54 2.17
N GLU A 84 1.95 -10.61 1.39
CA GLU A 84 1.09 -11.79 1.54
C GLU A 84 1.22 -12.39 2.95
N GLY A 85 0.12 -12.48 3.69
CA GLY A 85 0.10 -12.99 5.07
C GLY A 85 0.52 -11.99 6.14
N ILE A 86 0.62 -10.71 5.81
CA ILE A 86 0.84 -9.62 6.77
C ILE A 86 -0.26 -9.61 7.84
N ALA A 87 0.12 -9.33 9.09
CA ALA A 87 -0.82 -9.19 10.20
C ALA A 87 -1.58 -7.85 10.16
N GLU A 88 -2.76 -7.82 10.77
CA GLU A 88 -3.67 -6.67 10.73
C GLU A 88 -3.05 -5.39 11.32
N ASP A 89 -2.32 -5.50 12.42
CA ASP A 89 -1.62 -4.39 13.08
C ASP A 89 -0.48 -3.83 12.22
N GLU A 90 0.19 -4.68 11.46
CA GLU A 90 1.20 -4.26 10.49
C GLU A 90 0.59 -3.52 9.30
N VAL A 91 -0.60 -3.94 8.84
CA VAL A 91 -1.36 -3.23 7.79
C VAL A 91 -1.72 -1.83 8.27
N GLU A 92 -2.22 -1.69 9.50
CA GLU A 92 -2.52 -0.38 10.10
C GLU A 92 -1.27 0.51 10.18
N GLY A 93 -0.14 -0.05 10.63
CA GLY A 93 1.15 0.67 10.66
C GLY A 93 1.59 1.16 9.27
N LEU A 94 1.39 0.33 8.23
CA LEU A 94 1.69 0.71 6.85
C LEU A 94 0.72 1.79 6.31
N ILE A 95 -0.56 1.72 6.67
CA ILE A 95 -1.56 2.77 6.35
C ILE A 95 -1.17 4.10 6.99
N GLU A 96 -0.70 4.08 8.24
CA GLU A 96 -0.22 5.28 8.93
C GLU A 96 1.01 5.86 8.22
N ALA A 97 1.98 5.01 7.87
CA ALA A 97 3.17 5.42 7.14
C ALA A 97 2.83 6.06 5.78
N LEU A 98 1.97 5.40 4.99
CA LEU A 98 1.49 5.92 3.70
C LEU A 98 0.76 7.25 3.87
N THR A 99 -0.09 7.38 4.90
CA THR A 99 -0.80 8.63 5.18
C THR A 99 0.15 9.76 5.54
N ALA A 100 1.17 9.49 6.35
CA ALA A 100 2.22 10.46 6.67
C ALA A 100 3.00 10.88 5.42
N GLN A 101 3.39 9.92 4.57
CA GLN A 101 4.12 10.16 3.33
C GLN A 101 3.30 10.92 2.28
N LEU A 102 2.00 10.63 2.15
CA LEU A 102 1.10 11.33 1.25
C LEU A 102 0.85 12.78 1.70
N ARG A 103 0.79 13.03 3.01
CA ARG A 103 0.55 14.37 3.57
C ARG A 103 1.80 15.25 3.61
N TRP A 104 2.93 14.68 3.99
CA TRP A 104 4.14 15.44 4.36
C TRP A 104 5.37 15.06 3.53
N GLY A 105 5.29 14.04 2.69
CA GLY A 105 6.38 13.58 1.85
C GLY A 105 6.43 14.27 0.50
N ASN A 106 7.64 14.33 -0.07
CA ASN A 106 7.84 14.65 -1.48
C ASN A 106 7.43 13.45 -2.35
N THR A 107 6.14 13.13 -2.35
CA THR A 107 5.60 12.20 -3.34
C THR A 107 5.67 12.89 -4.70
N ARG A 108 6.36 12.25 -5.67
CA ARG A 108 6.39 12.75 -7.04
C ARG A 108 4.95 12.79 -7.54
N LYS A 109 4.37 13.98 -7.66
CA LYS A 109 3.10 14.18 -8.33
C LYS A 109 3.38 14.05 -9.82
N ILE A 110 3.12 12.89 -10.41
CA ILE A 110 2.96 12.82 -11.86
C ILE A 110 1.66 13.59 -12.15
N LEU A 111 1.81 14.82 -12.62
CA LEU A 111 0.69 15.70 -12.97
C LEU A 111 0.04 15.19 -14.27
N THR A 112 -0.72 14.10 -14.21
CA THR A 112 -1.72 13.80 -15.23
C THR A 112 -3.03 14.43 -14.77
N ARG A 113 -3.17 15.74 -15.04
CA ARG A 113 -4.50 16.36 -15.05
C ARG A 113 -5.27 15.73 -16.20
N HIS A 114 -6.16 14.79 -15.89
CA HIS A 114 -7.21 14.41 -16.82
C HIS A 114 -8.17 15.60 -16.94
N GLY A 115 -8.08 16.31 -18.06
CA GLY A 115 -9.14 17.19 -18.55
C GLY A 115 -10.18 16.38 -19.31
#